data_AF-A0A1C3NWL3-F1
#
_entry.id   AF-A0A1C3NWL3-F1
#
_cell.length_a   1.000
_cell.length_b   1.000
_cell.length_c   1.000
_cell.angle_alpha   90.00
_cell.angle_beta   90.00
_cell.angle_gamma   90.00
#
_symmetry.space_group_name_H-M   'P 1'
#
loop_
_entity.id
_entity.type
_entity.pdbx_description
1 polymer ?
#
loop_
_entity_poly.entity_id
_entity_poly.type
_entity_poly.pdbx_seq_one_letter_code
_entity_poly.pdbx_strand_id
1 'polypeptide(L)' 'MLTTAEIASEMFVSVNTVKTHLKSIYRKLDVARRRDAVHRARAFHLL' A
#
# COMPACT_ATOMS: atom_id res chain seq x y z
N MET A 1 0.54 6.00 -10.18
CA MET A 1 0.84 5.36 -8.88
C MET A 1 1.99 4.42 -9.12
N LEU A 2 3.08 4.54 -8.36
CA LEU A 2 4.26 3.68 -8.52
C LEU A 2 3.90 2.20 -8.38
N THR A 3 4.53 1.35 -9.18
CA THR A 3 4.51 -0.10 -9.04
C THR A 3 5.16 -0.53 -7.72
N THR A 4 4.93 -1.77 -7.29
CA THR A 4 5.60 -2.30 -6.08
C THR A 4 7.11 -2.39 -6.24
N ALA A 5 7.61 -2.54 -7.48
CA ALA A 5 9.03 -2.59 -7.79
C ALA A 5 9.67 -1.20 -7.69
N GLU A 6 9.02 -0.17 -8.23
CA GLU A 6 9.48 1.22 -8.12
C GLU A 6 9.51 1.68 -6.66
N ILE A 7 8.45 1.39 -5.87
CA ILE A 7 8.45 1.69 -4.43
C ILE A 7 9.60 0.99 -3.70
N ALA A 8 9.84 -0.28 -4.02
CA ALA A 8 10.91 -1.06 -3.40
C ALA A 8 12.29 -0.44 -3.71
N SER A 9 12.49 -0.02 -4.96
CA SER A 9 13.71 0.66 -5.41
C SER A 9 13.90 2.00 -4.71
N GLU A 10 12.88 2.86 -4.66
CA GLU A 10 12.96 4.18 -4.01
C GLU A 10 13.20 4.08 -2.50
N MET A 11 12.64 3.07 -1.85
CA MET A 11 12.73 2.86 -0.41
C MET A 11 13.91 1.99 0.02
N PHE A 12 14.74 1.51 -0.92
CA PHE A 12 15.87 0.59 -0.68
C PHE A 12 15.48 -0.68 0.10
N VAL A 13 14.31 -1.26 -0.22
CA VAL A 13 13.80 -2.50 0.40
C VAL A 13 13.46 -3.55 -0.65
N SER A 14 13.26 -4.80 -0.23
CA SER A 14 12.78 -5.84 -1.15
C SER A 14 11.34 -5.60 -1.59
N VAL A 15 10.98 -6.06 -2.79
CA VAL A 15 9.57 -6.07 -3.26
C VAL A 15 8.65 -6.83 -2.31
N ASN A 16 9.16 -7.87 -1.64
CA ASN A 16 8.39 -8.65 -0.65
C ASN A 16 8.10 -7.84 0.62
N THR A 17 9.02 -6.98 1.04
CA THR A 17 8.80 -6.04 2.16
C THR A 17 7.63 -5.10 1.82
N VAL A 18 7.61 -4.52 0.62
CA VAL A 18 6.49 -3.68 0.15
C VAL A 18 5.18 -4.46 0.14
N LYS A 19 5.17 -5.70 -0.41
CA LYS A 19 3.97 -6.56 -0.43
C LYS A 19 3.45 -6.86 0.98
N THR A 20 4.33 -7.10 1.95
CA THR A 20 3.96 -7.33 3.35
C THR A 20 3.32 -6.09 3.99
N HIS A 21 3.87 -4.89 3.72
CA HIS A 21 3.26 -3.64 4.17
C HIS A 21 1.89 -3.42 3.53
N LEU A 22 1.76 -3.63 2.20
CA LEU A 22 0.48 -3.53 1.51
C LEU A 22 -0.58 -4.48 2.09
N LYS A 23 -0.22 -5.75 2.34
CA LYS A 23 -1.13 -6.73 2.97
C LYS A 23 -1.61 -6.25 4.35
N SER A 24 -0.71 -5.67 5.14
CA SER A 24 -1.04 -5.13 6.46
C SER A 24 -1.96 -3.91 6.37
N ILE A 25 -1.70 -2.99 5.43
CA ILE A 25 -2.53 -1.81 5.19
C ILE A 25 -3.93 -2.23 4.72
N TYR A 26 -4.01 -3.15 3.77
CA TYR A 26 -5.28 -3.66 3.24
C TYR A 26 -6.11 -4.32 4.33
N ARG A 27 -5.49 -5.12 5.21
CA ARG A 27 -6.16 -5.71 6.38
C ARG A 27 -6.67 -4.63 7.35
N LYS A 28 -5.88 -3.60 7.63
CA LYS A 28 -6.28 -2.51 8.55
C LYS A 28 -7.40 -1.65 7.99
N LEU A 29 -7.44 -1.46 6.67
CA LEU A 29 -8.46 -0.67 5.99
C LEU A 29 -9.67 -1.50 5.54
N ASP A 30 -9.66 -2.82 5.75
CA ASP A 30 -10.69 -3.76 5.32
C ASP A 30 -11.00 -3.68 3.82
N VAL A 31 -9.95 -3.83 3.00
CA VAL A 31 -10.02 -3.76 1.52
C VAL A 31 -9.15 -4.82 0.85
N ALA A 32 -9.43 -5.14 -0.41
CA ALA A 32 -8.68 -6.13 -1.18
C ALA A 32 -7.77 -5.53 -2.27
N ARG A 33 -8.03 -4.28 -2.69
CA ARG A 33 -7.30 -3.65 -3.80
C ARG A 33 -6.65 -2.34 -3.39
N ARG A 34 -5.57 -2.01 -4.10
CA ARG A 34 -4.78 -0.79 -3.88
C ARG A 34 -5.60 0.49 -4.04
N ARG A 35 -6.47 0.54 -5.04
CA ARG A 35 -7.34 1.70 -5.29
C ARG A 35 -8.34 1.90 -4.15
N ASP A 36 -8.96 0.82 -3.68
CA ASP A 36 -9.89 0.84 -2.56
C ASP A 36 -9.19 1.32 -1.27
N ALA A 37 -7.94 0.88 -1.05
CA ALA A 37 -7.13 1.35 0.08
C ALA A 37 -6.88 2.86 0.05
N VAL A 38 -6.54 3.43 -1.12
CA VAL A 38 -6.34 4.88 -1.27
C VAL A 38 -7.65 5.64 -1.03
N HIS A 39 -8.77 5.15 -1.59
CA HIS A 39 -10.07 5.78 -1.40
C HIS A 39 -10.49 5.78 0.09
N ARG A 40 -10.37 4.62 0.75
CA ARG A 40 -10.71 4.46 2.17
C ARG A 40 -9.80 5.28 3.10
N ALA A 41 -8.50 5.34 2.79
CA ALA A 41 -7.56 6.17 3.53
C ALA A 41 -7.90 7.68 3.42
N ARG A 42 -8.31 8.16 2.24
CA ARG A 42 -8.80 9.55 2.08
C ARG A 42 -10.08 9.82 2.86
N ALA A 43 -11.03 8.89 2.84
CA ALA A 43 -12.27 9.01 3.62
C ALA A 43 -12.01 9.06 5.14
N PHE A 44 -10.90 8.48 5.60
CA PHE A 44 -10.44 8.54 6.99
C PHE A 44 -9.41 9.65 7.27
N HIS A 45 -9.13 10.53 6.30
CA HIS A 45 -8.12 11.60 6.43
C HIS A 45 -6.70 11.12 6.80
N LEU A 46 -6.30 9.95 6.28
CA LEU A 46 -4.96 9.36 6.44
C LEU A 46 -4.02 9.65 5.25
N LEU A 47 -4.53 10.34 4.21
CA LEU A 47 -3.88 10.68 2.94
C LEU A 47 -4.45 12.01 2.39
#